data_AF-D4LZS9-F1
#
_entry.id   AF-D4LZS9-F1
#
_cell.length_a   1.000
_cell.length_b   1.000
_cell.length_c   1.000
_cell.angle_alpha   90.00
_cell.angle_beta   90.00
_cell.angle_gamma   90.00
#
_symmetry.space_group_name_H-M   'P 1'
#
loop_
_entity.id
_entity.type
_entity.pdbx_description
1 polymer ?
#
loop_
_entity_poly.entity_id
_entity_poly.type
_entity_poly.pdbx_seq_one_letter_code
_entity_poly.pdbx_strand_id
1 'polypeptide(L)'
;MAKRKRDVPVLFWVSAEELELIHQKMQQYGTENLSAYLRKMALDGYVVKLELPEMKELVSLMRRSSNNLNQLTRKVHETGRVYNADLEDISQRQEQLWEGVKEILTQLSKLS
;
A
#
# COMPACT_ATOMS: atom_id res chain seq x y z
N MET A 1 46.03 -3.50 -2.06
CA MET A 1 44.63 -3.15 -2.39
C MET A 1 44.27 -3.81 -3.72
N ALA A 2 43.33 -4.76 -3.73
CA ALA A 2 42.94 -5.45 -4.97
C ALA A 2 42.41 -4.43 -5.99
N LYS A 3 42.94 -4.47 -7.22
CA LYS A 3 42.54 -3.60 -8.34
C LYS A 3 41.08 -3.88 -8.68
N ARG A 4 40.15 -3.08 -8.15
CA ARG A 4 38.72 -3.21 -8.48
C ARG A 4 38.50 -2.68 -9.89
N LYS A 5 38.27 -3.56 -10.87
CA LYS A 5 37.80 -3.18 -12.21
C LYS A 5 36.37 -2.66 -12.10
N ARG A 6 36.17 -1.39 -12.39
CA ARG A 6 34.87 -0.69 -12.46
C ARG A 6 34.91 0.20 -13.70
N ASP A 7 34.76 -0.44 -14.85
CA ASP A 7 34.97 0.11 -16.20
C ASP A 7 33.68 0.45 -16.94
N VAL A 8 32.52 0.09 -16.39
CA VAL A 8 31.20 0.39 -16.96
C VAL A 8 30.58 1.60 -16.24
N PRO A 9 30.36 2.74 -16.92
CA PRO A 9 29.64 3.87 -16.37
C PRO A 9 28.12 3.63 -16.41
N VAL A 10 27.41 4.07 -15.37
CA VAL A 10 25.94 4.14 -15.32
C VAL A 10 25.57 5.60 -15.11
N LEU A 11 24.78 6.16 -16.02
CA LEU A 11 24.34 7.56 -16.02
C LEU A 11 22.84 7.60 -15.76
N PHE A 12 22.42 8.47 -14.85
CA PHE A 12 21.01 8.78 -14.63
C PHE A 12 20.87 10.26 -14.33
N TRP A 13 19.82 10.87 -14.88
CA TRP A 13 19.52 12.27 -14.70
C TRP A 13 18.61 12.43 -13.48
N VAL A 14 18.88 13.44 -12.67
CA VAL A 14 18.08 13.78 -11.49
C VAL A 14 17.78 15.27 -11.48
N SER A 15 16.66 15.64 -10.88
CA SER A 15 16.36 17.02 -10.53
C SER A 15 17.27 17.50 -9.38
N ALA A 16 17.28 18.81 -9.13
CA ALA A 16 18.01 19.38 -7.99
C ALA A 16 17.46 18.84 -6.65
N GLU A 17 16.15 18.70 -6.54
CA GLU A 17 15.47 18.17 -5.34
C GLU A 17 15.82 16.70 -5.08
N GLU A 18 15.85 15.88 -6.14
CA GLU A 18 16.24 14.47 -6.05
C GLU A 18 17.72 14.33 -5.63
N LEU A 19 18.60 15.20 -6.13
CA LEU A 19 20.01 15.19 -5.76
C LEU A 19 20.21 15.55 -4.28
N GLU A 20 19.49 16.54 -3.76
CA GLU A 20 19.52 16.89 -2.33
C GLU A 20 19.07 15.73 -1.44
N LEU A 21 17.97 15.06 -1.81
CA LEU A 21 17.47 13.89 -1.09
C LEU A 21 18.49 12.74 -1.11
N ILE A 22 19.16 12.51 -2.24
CA ILE A 22 20.24 11.52 -2.35
C ILE A 22 21.38 11.87 -1.40
N HIS A 23 21.80 13.14 -1.35
CA HIS A 23 22.87 13.57 -0.44
C HIS A 23 22.48 13.44 1.03
N GLN A 24 21.24 13.76 1.39
CA GLN A 24 20.75 13.62 2.76
C GLN A 24 20.77 12.15 3.21
N LYS A 25 20.26 11.24 2.37
CA LYS A 25 20.29 9.79 2.67
C LYS A 25 21.73 9.24 2.68
N MET A 26 22.61 9.78 1.83
CA MET A 26 24.02 9.44 1.81
C MET A 26 24.72 9.83 3.13
N GLN A 27 24.43 11.03 3.66
CA GLN A 27 24.93 11.46 4.97
C GLN A 27 24.42 10.57 6.10
N GLN A 28 23.13 10.21 6.08
CA GLN A 28 22.56 9.27 7.06
C GLN A 28 23.24 7.90 7.03
N TYR A 29 23.64 7.43 5.84
CA TYR A 29 24.39 6.19 5.66
C TYR A 29 25.86 6.28 6.15
N GLY A 30 26.38 7.50 6.36
CA GLY A 30 27.73 7.73 6.89
C GLY A 30 28.85 7.62 5.87
N THR A 31 28.60 7.93 4.60
CA THR A 31 29.62 7.96 3.53
C THR A 31 29.67 9.32 2.86
N GLU A 32 30.86 9.76 2.47
CA GLU A 32 31.06 10.98 1.68
C GLU A 32 31.14 10.68 0.18
N ASN A 33 31.24 9.41 -0.20
CA ASN A 33 31.39 8.98 -1.58
C ASN A 33 30.03 8.60 -2.20
N LEU A 34 29.51 9.48 -3.05
CA LEU A 34 28.25 9.31 -3.78
C LEU A 34 28.22 8.02 -4.63
N SER A 35 29.29 7.72 -5.36
CA SER A 35 29.36 6.51 -6.17
C SER A 35 29.44 5.23 -5.33
N ALA A 36 29.96 5.31 -4.10
CA ALA A 36 29.93 4.17 -3.17
C ALA A 36 28.52 3.98 -2.60
N TYR A 37 27.85 5.07 -2.22
CA TYR A 37 26.47 5.07 -1.74
C TYR A 37 25.49 4.51 -2.78
N LEU A 38 25.49 5.09 -3.99
CA LEU A 38 24.59 4.67 -5.06
C LEU A 38 24.82 3.22 -5.46
N ARG A 39 26.08 2.76 -5.49
CA ARG A 39 26.39 1.36 -5.78
C ARG A 39 25.91 0.44 -4.66
N LYS A 40 26.08 0.82 -3.39
CA LYS A 40 25.57 0.06 -2.24
C LYS A 40 24.04 -0.05 -2.32
N MET A 41 23.35 1.05 -2.61
CA MET A 41 21.90 1.06 -2.78
C MET A 41 21.44 0.24 -3.99
N ALA A 42 22.17 0.28 -5.11
CA ALA A 42 21.81 -0.48 -6.31
C ALA A 42 22.12 -1.99 -6.20
N LEU A 43 23.11 -2.38 -5.40
CA LEU A 43 23.50 -3.78 -5.21
C LEU A 43 22.82 -4.45 -4.01
N ASP A 44 22.69 -3.72 -2.90
CA ASP A 44 22.20 -4.24 -1.63
C ASP A 44 20.82 -3.68 -1.24
N GLY A 45 20.27 -2.76 -2.03
CA GLY A 45 18.93 -2.22 -1.79
C GLY A 45 17.88 -3.30 -1.94
N TYR A 46 17.10 -3.55 -0.88
CA TYR A 46 15.92 -4.39 -0.96
C TYR A 46 14.81 -3.63 -1.67
N VAL A 47 14.39 -4.10 -2.84
CA VAL A 47 13.15 -3.63 -3.47
C VAL A 47 12.00 -4.38 -2.80
N VAL A 48 11.36 -3.73 -1.83
CA VAL A 48 10.13 -4.26 -1.22
C VAL A 48 8.98 -4.02 -2.18
N LYS A 49 8.66 -5.03 -2.99
CA LYS A 49 7.43 -5.03 -3.79
C LYS A 49 6.32 -5.58 -2.90
N LEU A 50 5.52 -4.69 -2.34
CA LEU A 50 4.35 -5.07 -1.53
C LEU A 50 3.25 -5.57 -2.47
N GLU A 51 3.25 -6.87 -2.76
CA GLU A 51 2.13 -7.54 -3.42
C GLU A 51 1.16 -8.07 -2.35
N LEU A 52 -0.09 -7.60 -2.37
CA LEU A 52 -1.14 -8.03 -1.44
C LEU A 52 -2.34 -8.61 -2.22
N PRO A 53 -2.17 -9.71 -2.96
CA PRO A 53 -3.25 -10.33 -3.73
C PRO A 53 -4.41 -10.80 -2.85
N GLU A 54 -4.13 -11.31 -1.66
CA GLU A 54 -5.12 -11.75 -0.67
C GLU A 54 -5.99 -10.58 -0.17
N MET A 55 -5.39 -9.39 -0.02
CA MET A 55 -6.14 -8.18 0.34
C MET A 55 -7.09 -7.76 -0.78
N LYS A 56 -6.67 -7.87 -2.04
CA LYS A 56 -7.54 -7.58 -3.20
C LYS A 56 -8.73 -8.53 -3.24
N GLU A 57 -8.52 -9.81 -2.91
CA GLU A 57 -9.59 -10.79 -2.82
C GLU A 57 -10.54 -10.52 -1.64
N LEU A 58 -9.99 -10.17 -0.47
CA LEU A 58 -10.77 -9.77 0.70
C LEU A 58 -11.69 -8.59 0.40
N VAL A 59 -11.17 -7.53 -0.23
CA VAL A 59 -11.96 -6.37 -0.67
C VAL A 59 -13.07 -6.77 -1.65
N SER A 60 -12.76 -7.66 -2.60
CA SER A 60 -13.73 -8.17 -3.57
C SER A 60 -14.87 -8.96 -2.91
N LEU A 61 -14.55 -9.82 -1.94
CA LEU A 61 -15.53 -10.58 -1.17
C LEU A 61 -16.40 -9.65 -0.31
N MET A 62 -15.80 -8.67 0.35
CA MET A 62 -16.54 -7.69 1.15
C MET A 62 -17.49 -6.85 0.32
N ARG A 63 -17.05 -6.33 -0.83
CA ARG A 63 -17.92 -5.56 -1.73
C ARG A 63 -19.12 -6.39 -2.21
N ARG A 64 -18.91 -7.67 -2.53
CA ARG A 64 -20.00 -8.59 -2.89
C ARG A 64 -20.97 -8.81 -1.73
N SER A 65 -20.44 -9.03 -0.52
CA SER A 65 -21.25 -9.18 0.69
C SER A 65 -22.10 -7.93 0.97
N SER A 66 -21.54 -6.74 0.80
CA SER A 66 -22.25 -5.47 1.04
C SER A 66 -23.32 -5.18 0.00
N ASN A 67 -23.05 -5.49 -1.28
CA ASN A 67 -24.07 -5.41 -2.32
C ASN A 67 -25.23 -6.40 -2.08
N ASN A 68 -24.95 -7.59 -1.57
CA ASN A 68 -25.99 -8.57 -1.27
C ASN A 68 -26.85 -8.11 -0.08
N LEU A 69 -26.24 -7.52 0.94
CA LEU A 69 -26.94 -6.97 2.10
C LEU A 69 -27.84 -5.81 1.67
N ASN A 70 -27.33 -4.86 0.87
CA ASN A 70 -28.14 -3.77 0.33
C ASN A 70 -29.34 -4.25 -0.50
N GLN A 71 -29.21 -5.34 -1.25
CA GLN A 71 -30.32 -5.95 -1.97
C GLN A 71 -31.37 -6.56 -1.04
N LEU A 72 -30.93 -7.22 0.05
CA LEU A 72 -31.82 -7.77 1.07
C LEU A 72 -32.59 -6.65 1.78
N THR A 73 -31.92 -5.57 2.17
CA THR A 73 -32.56 -4.41 2.82
C THR A 73 -33.64 -3.81 1.92
N ARG A 74 -33.36 -3.61 0.62
CA ARG A 74 -34.36 -3.11 -0.35
C ARG A 74 -35.57 -4.04 -0.46
N LYS A 75 -35.36 -5.35 -0.61
CA LYS A 75 -36.46 -6.33 -0.70
C LYS A 75 -37.32 -6.36 0.56
N VAL A 76 -36.73 -6.19 1.74
CA VAL A 76 -37.50 -6.14 3.00
C VAL A 76 -38.31 -4.86 3.11
N HIS A 77 -37.74 -3.72 2.72
CA HIS A 77 -38.47 -2.46 2.63
C HIS A 77 -39.66 -2.53 1.65
N GLU A 78 -39.48 -3.17 0.49
CA GLU A 78 -40.54 -3.38 -0.51
C GLU A 78 -41.63 -4.35 -0.05
N THR A 79 -41.27 -5.38 0.73
CA THR A 79 -42.22 -6.42 1.19
C THR A 79 -42.90 -6.11 2.53
N GLY A 80 -42.56 -4.98 3.17
CA GLY A 80 -43.20 -4.51 4.41
C GLY A 80 -43.02 -5.45 5.60
N ARG A 81 -41.97 -6.29 5.62
CA ARG A 81 -41.74 -7.26 6.70
C ARG A 81 -41.02 -6.61 7.89
N VAL A 82 -41.35 -7.08 9.10
CA VAL A 82 -41.02 -6.50 10.42
C VAL A 82 -39.53 -6.52 10.80
N TYR A 83 -38.66 -7.17 10.03
CA TYR A 83 -37.23 -7.36 10.34
C TYR A 83 -36.32 -6.13 10.04
N ASN A 84 -36.89 -4.93 9.92
CA ASN A 84 -36.12 -3.73 9.55
C ASN A 84 -34.99 -3.41 10.54
N ALA A 85 -35.23 -3.53 11.85
CA ALA A 85 -34.24 -3.20 12.87
C ALA A 85 -33.02 -4.14 12.85
N ASP A 86 -33.25 -5.45 12.70
CA ASP A 86 -32.14 -6.44 12.63
C ASP A 86 -31.31 -6.27 11.35
N LEU A 87 -31.96 -5.96 10.23
CA LEU A 87 -31.27 -5.72 8.96
C LEU A 87 -30.51 -4.39 8.95
N GLU A 88 -31.05 -3.35 9.58
CA GLU A 88 -30.34 -2.10 9.79
C GLU A 88 -29.10 -2.31 10.68
N ASP A 89 -29.21 -3.05 11.79
CA ASP A 89 -28.05 -3.37 12.65
C ASP A 89 -26.98 -4.17 11.89
N ILE A 90 -27.39 -5.17 11.10
CA ILE A 90 -26.46 -5.95 10.25
C ILE A 90 -25.80 -5.08 9.18
N SER A 91 -26.55 -4.16 8.54
CA SER A 91 -26.00 -3.20 7.59
C SER A 91 -24.97 -2.28 8.23
N GLN A 92 -25.29 -1.74 9.40
CA GLN A 92 -24.47 -0.77 10.11
C GLN A 92 -23.17 -1.39 10.62
N ARG A 93 -23.22 -2.61 11.17
CA ARG A 93 -22.03 -3.39 11.55
C ARG A 93 -21.14 -3.72 10.36
N GLN A 94 -21.74 -4.02 9.20
CA GLN A 94 -20.98 -4.29 7.99
C GLN A 94 -20.26 -3.03 7.47
N GLU A 95 -20.89 -1.86 7.58
CA GLU A 95 -20.28 -0.58 7.24
C GLU A 95 -19.12 -0.23 8.19
N GLN A 96 -19.26 -0.51 9.49
CA GLN A 96 -18.15 -0.38 10.45
C GLN A 96 -16.97 -1.29 10.11
N LEU A 97 -17.24 -2.55 9.73
CA LEU A 97 -16.19 -3.48 9.27
C LEU A 97 -15.50 -2.95 8.00
N TRP A 98 -16.25 -2.31 7.11
CA TRP A 98 -15.70 -1.72 5.88
C TRP A 98 -14.75 -0.55 6.17
N GLU A 99 -15.13 0.37 7.06
CA GLU A 99 -14.25 1.46 7.45
C GLU A 99 -12.97 0.95 8.14
N GLY A 100 -13.06 -0.09 8.98
CA GLY A 100 -11.88 -0.73 9.57
C GLY A 100 -10.93 -1.32 8.51
N VAL A 101 -11.46 -2.01 7.50
CA VAL A 101 -10.63 -2.55 6.40
C VAL A 101 -10.01 -1.44 5.56
N LYS A 102 -10.76 -0.37 5.28
CA LYS A 102 -10.26 0.80 4.55
C LYS A 102 -9.15 1.53 5.30
N GLU A 103 -9.24 1.62 6.62
CA GLU A 103 -8.19 2.18 7.47
C GLU A 103 -6.91 1.33 7.41
N ILE A 104 -7.03 0.00 7.52
CA ILE A 104 -5.91 -0.94 7.36
C ILE A 104 -5.25 -0.77 5.97
N LEU A 105 -6.05 -0.71 4.90
CA LEU A 105 -5.53 -0.49 3.54
C LEU A 105 -4.79 0.85 3.40
N THR A 106 -5.32 1.89 4.03
CA THR A 106 -4.71 3.24 4.02
C THR A 106 -3.40 3.28 4.80
N GLN A 107 -3.28 2.51 5.88
CA GLN A 107 -2.01 2.38 6.62
C GLN A 107 -1.00 1.55 5.82
N LEU A 108 -1.44 0.45 5.20
CA LEU A 108 -0.59 -0.37 4.34
C LEU A 108 -0.07 0.39 3.12
N SER A 109 -0.88 1.28 2.52
CA SER A 109 -0.43 2.11 1.40
C SER A 109 0.65 3.12 1.78
N LYS A 110 0.81 3.45 3.06
CA LYS A 110 1.89 4.33 3.56
C LYS A 110 3.21 3.58 3.79
N LEU A 111 3.16 2.24 3.79
CA LEU A 111 4.33 1.37 3.94
C LEU A 111 4.94 0.97 2.59
N SER A 112 4.22 1.22 1.49
CA SER A 112 4.73 1.16 0.11
C SER A 112 5.35 2.49 -0.30
#